data_AF-A0A0B5DYF6-F1
#
_entry.id   AF-A0A0B5DYF6-F1
#
_cell.length_a   1.000
_cell.length_b   1.000
_cell.length_c   1.000
_cell.angle_alpha   90.00
_cell.angle_beta   90.00
_cell.angle_gamma   90.00
#
_symmetry.space_group_name_H-M   'P 1'
#
loop_
_entity.id
_entity.type
_entity.pdbx_description
1 polymer ?
#
loop_
_entity_poly.entity_id
_entity_poly.type
_entity_poly.pdbx_seq_one_letter_code
_entity_poly.pdbx_strand_id
1 'polypeptide(L)'
;MMEGDVVVRAHSCVFDPQSHNNPEKFRANGSGAERLAIVLNNSEVLHYGEAPNEADAIRNISLESPDCTVLVKAGADGCRIYEGSELKGTVPPYWSERVYKIGTGDVFSAAFATQWALEGRSALDAADTASRCVSQYAETRTPTANAEGPERRALHQTQEGLVYVAGPIFTMAEIWLINEACDAFARLGMPIFSPYHEVGYGMPSEVVPADIKGLDRASAVFAILDGCDAGTLFEVGYAARCGIPVIAFSQNPKSSDLTMLTGSPNCFITDDFTTAIYHATWLARQ
;
A
#
# COMPACT_ATOMS: atom_id res chain seq x y z
N MET A 1 24.59 11.20 7.87
CA MET A 1 23.30 11.69 8.39
C MET A 1 23.65 12.70 9.47
N MET A 2 23.28 13.98 9.30
CA MET A 2 23.41 14.96 10.39
C MET A 2 22.18 14.77 11.27
N GLU A 3 22.34 14.13 12.42
CA GLU A 3 21.33 14.15 13.48
C GLU A 3 21.46 15.49 14.19
N GLY A 4 20.39 16.27 14.20
CA GLY A 4 20.35 17.58 14.83
C GLY A 4 18.92 17.93 15.17
N ASP A 5 18.69 18.22 16.44
CA ASP A 5 17.43 18.79 16.90
C ASP A 5 17.42 20.29 16.55
N VAL A 6 16.38 20.74 15.85
CA VAL A 6 16.23 22.13 15.37
C VAL A 6 14.91 22.67 15.87
N VAL A 7 14.96 23.81 16.57
CA VAL A 7 13.78 24.56 16.97
C VAL A 7 13.27 25.38 15.77
N VAL A 8 12.08 25.06 15.29
CA VAL A 8 11.47 25.69 14.11
C VAL A 8 10.46 26.77 14.54
N ARG A 9 10.51 27.93 13.90
CA ARG A 9 9.49 28.99 13.98
C ARG A 9 9.05 29.35 12.56
N ALA A 10 7.83 29.04 12.19
CA ALA A 10 7.34 29.22 10.83
C ALA A 10 5.88 29.70 10.78
N HIS A 11 5.50 30.38 9.71
CA HIS A 11 4.08 30.63 9.44
C HIS A 11 3.36 29.32 9.09
N SER A 12 3.94 28.49 8.22
CA SER A 12 3.39 27.17 7.86
C SER A 12 4.47 26.11 7.96
N CYS A 13 4.15 24.97 8.56
CA CYS A 13 5.06 23.86 8.75
C CYS A 13 4.37 22.53 8.42
N VAL A 14 5.03 21.71 7.61
CA VAL A 14 4.68 20.31 7.39
C VAL A 14 5.71 19.47 8.15
N PHE A 15 5.24 18.70 9.12
CA PHE A 15 6.07 17.88 10.00
C PHE A 15 5.85 16.41 9.68
N ASP A 16 6.92 15.73 9.26
CA ASP A 16 6.98 14.29 9.08
C ASP A 16 8.01 13.76 10.09
N PRO A 17 7.59 13.06 11.16
CA PRO A 17 8.47 12.69 12.25
C PRO A 17 9.52 11.63 11.85
N GLN A 18 9.37 10.95 10.71
CA GLN A 18 10.33 9.98 10.15
C GLN A 18 10.77 8.85 11.10
N SER A 19 10.06 8.64 12.22
CA SER A 19 10.35 7.67 13.25
C SER A 19 9.14 6.76 13.46
N HIS A 20 9.31 5.49 13.09
CA HIS A 20 8.22 4.52 13.06
C HIS A 20 7.72 4.15 14.47
N ASN A 21 8.63 4.01 15.44
CA ASN A 21 8.31 3.42 16.75
C ASN A 21 8.17 4.46 17.87
N ASN A 22 8.79 5.62 17.73
CA ASN A 22 8.75 6.67 18.75
C ASN A 22 8.83 8.04 18.06
N PRO A 23 7.76 8.45 17.36
CA PRO A 23 7.76 9.72 16.67
C PRO A 23 7.74 10.86 17.69
N GLU A 24 8.72 11.75 17.60
CA GLU A 24 8.77 12.92 18.48
C GLU A 24 7.68 13.92 18.11
N LYS A 25 7.07 14.52 19.14
CA LYS A 25 6.03 15.53 18.93
C LYS A 25 6.66 16.83 18.46
N PHE A 26 6.10 17.45 17.42
CA PHE A 26 6.64 18.69 16.83
C PHE A 26 6.93 19.79 17.88
N ARG A 27 6.04 19.97 18.86
CA ARG A 27 6.16 21.02 19.87
C ARG A 27 7.06 20.63 21.06
N ALA A 28 7.55 19.39 21.14
CA ALA A 28 8.31 18.89 22.30
C ALA A 28 9.63 19.64 22.52
N ASN A 29 10.32 20.04 21.46
CA ASN A 29 11.56 20.81 21.50
C ASN A 29 11.34 22.34 21.58
N GLY A 30 10.08 22.79 21.68
CA GLY A 30 9.72 24.21 21.66
C GLY A 30 9.51 24.82 20.27
N SER A 31 9.44 24.01 19.21
CA SER A 31 9.04 24.46 17.87
C SER A 31 7.60 24.96 17.85
N GLY A 32 7.28 25.82 16.89
CA GLY A 32 5.94 26.37 16.71
C GLY A 32 5.69 26.83 15.28
N ALA A 33 4.43 26.66 14.85
CA ALA A 33 3.93 27.18 13.59
C ALA A 33 2.51 27.72 13.74
N GLU A 34 2.16 28.74 12.95
CA GLU A 34 0.78 29.28 12.91
C GLU A 34 -0.17 28.30 12.21
N ARG A 35 0.31 27.64 11.15
CA ARG A 35 -0.35 26.53 10.47
C ARG A 35 0.54 25.30 10.54
N LEU A 36 0.06 24.23 11.17
CA LEU A 36 0.78 22.97 11.29
C LEU A 36 0.04 21.85 10.57
N ALA A 37 0.74 21.11 9.72
CA ALA A 37 0.30 19.83 9.20
C ALA A 37 1.25 18.73 9.66
N ILE A 38 0.73 17.64 10.22
CA ILE A 38 1.52 16.47 10.62
C ILE A 38 1.20 15.33 9.65
N VAL A 39 2.22 14.76 9.03
CA VAL A 39 2.10 13.66 8.06
C VAL A 39 2.58 12.38 8.73
N LEU A 40 1.69 11.41 8.90
CA LEU A 40 1.94 10.14 9.60
C LEU A 40 1.51 8.98 8.71
N ASN A 41 2.14 7.83 8.82
CA ASN A 41 1.60 6.57 8.30
C ASN A 41 0.66 5.88 9.31
N ASN A 42 0.00 4.78 8.90
CA ASN A 42 -0.92 4.02 9.76
C ASN A 42 -0.33 3.56 11.10
N SER A 43 0.97 3.25 11.16
CA SER A 43 1.62 2.86 12.43
C SER A 43 2.06 4.08 13.22
N GLU A 44 2.62 5.09 12.56
CA GLU A 44 3.07 6.32 13.19
C GLU A 44 1.91 7.07 13.86
N VAL A 45 0.70 7.07 13.29
CA VAL A 45 -0.45 7.73 13.93
C VAL A 45 -0.79 7.11 15.28
N LEU A 46 -0.74 5.78 15.40
CA LEU A 46 -1.02 5.07 16.66
C LEU A 46 0.03 5.40 17.73
N HIS A 47 1.31 5.43 17.36
CA HIS A 47 2.39 5.77 18.27
C HIS A 47 2.40 7.25 18.65
N TYR A 48 2.18 8.15 17.68
CA TYR A 48 2.17 9.60 17.90
C TYR A 48 1.00 10.03 18.78
N GLY A 49 -0.18 9.43 18.57
CA GLY A 49 -1.37 9.66 19.38
C GLY A 49 -1.46 8.79 20.64
N GLU A 50 -0.47 7.92 20.88
CA GLU A 50 -0.39 7.02 22.04
C GLU A 50 -1.69 6.21 22.27
N ALA A 51 -2.26 5.66 21.20
CA ALA A 51 -3.55 4.97 21.24
C ALA A 51 -3.59 3.70 20.37
N PRO A 52 -4.44 2.71 20.72
CA PRO A 52 -4.49 1.42 20.02
C PRO A 52 -5.27 1.46 18.69
N ASN A 53 -5.99 2.54 18.42
CA ASN A 53 -6.75 2.70 17.18
C ASN A 53 -6.65 4.15 16.68
N GLU A 54 -6.90 4.33 15.37
CA GLU A 54 -6.71 5.62 14.69
C GLU A 54 -7.65 6.71 15.22
N ALA A 55 -8.91 6.39 15.54
CA ALA A 55 -9.87 7.39 16.01
C ALA A 55 -9.45 8.01 17.36
N ASP A 56 -9.03 7.17 18.31
CA ASP A 56 -8.52 7.63 19.60
C ASP A 56 -7.17 8.34 19.45
N ALA A 57 -6.30 7.86 18.56
CA ALA A 57 -5.01 8.49 18.29
C ALA A 57 -5.19 9.91 17.74
N ILE A 58 -6.05 10.07 16.73
CA ILE A 58 -6.37 11.38 16.16
C ILE A 58 -6.97 12.29 17.23
N ARG A 59 -7.91 11.80 18.05
CA ARG A 59 -8.48 12.57 19.15
C ARG A 59 -7.41 13.09 20.12
N ASN A 60 -6.47 12.24 20.52
CA ASN A 60 -5.38 12.63 21.42
C ASN A 60 -4.50 13.72 20.79
N ILE A 61 -4.17 13.57 19.50
CA ILE A 61 -3.40 14.58 18.75
C ILE A 61 -4.14 15.92 18.71
N SER A 62 -5.46 15.90 18.47
CA SER A 62 -6.28 17.11 18.43
C SER A 62 -6.35 17.82 19.78
N LEU A 63 -6.33 17.09 20.90
CA LEU A 63 -6.34 17.69 22.24
C LEU A 63 -5.02 18.42 22.53
N GLU A 64 -3.90 17.89 22.05
CA GLU A 64 -2.58 18.51 22.23
C GLU A 64 -2.28 19.62 21.22
N SER A 65 -2.86 19.53 20.01
CA SER A 65 -2.64 20.46 18.90
C SER A 65 -3.95 20.68 18.12
N PRO A 66 -4.89 21.48 18.67
CA PRO A 66 -6.22 21.66 18.09
C PRO A 66 -6.21 22.32 16.71
N ASP A 67 -5.21 23.15 16.43
CA ASP A 67 -5.06 23.90 15.18
C ASP A 67 -4.27 23.11 14.10
N CYS A 68 -4.05 21.81 14.31
CA CYS A 68 -3.26 20.97 13.42
C CYS A 68 -4.13 20.21 12.42
N THR A 69 -3.69 20.17 11.16
CA THR A 69 -4.17 19.21 10.17
C THR A 69 -3.35 17.92 10.28
N VAL A 70 -3.98 16.76 10.37
CA VAL A 70 -3.29 15.46 10.41
C VAL A 70 -3.56 14.70 9.12
N LEU A 71 -2.51 14.25 8.45
CA LEU A 71 -2.57 13.41 7.27
C LEU A 71 -2.12 12.00 7.63
N VAL A 72 -3.01 11.02 7.46
CA VAL A 72 -2.68 9.60 7.65
C VAL A 72 -2.48 8.96 6.27
N LYS A 73 -1.22 8.69 5.93
CA LYS A 73 -0.78 7.96 4.73
C LYS A 73 -1.05 6.47 4.92
N ALA A 74 -1.91 5.92 4.07
CA ALA A 74 -2.35 4.53 4.15
C ALA A 74 -1.98 3.70 2.91
N GLY A 75 -0.90 4.07 2.20
CA GLY A 75 -0.32 3.27 1.13
C GLY A 75 -1.34 2.88 0.04
N ALA A 76 -1.71 1.59 -0.01
CA ALA A 76 -2.68 1.06 -0.95
C ALA A 76 -4.14 1.51 -0.69
N ASP A 77 -4.39 2.27 0.39
CA ASP A 77 -5.67 2.89 0.74
C ASP A 77 -5.69 4.41 0.53
N GLY A 78 -4.59 5.00 0.04
CA GLY A 78 -4.50 6.44 -0.20
C GLY A 78 -4.17 7.23 1.07
N CYS A 79 -4.91 8.31 1.33
CA CYS A 79 -4.66 9.21 2.46
C CYS A 79 -5.96 9.68 3.12
N ARG A 80 -5.97 9.78 4.45
CA ARG A 80 -7.06 10.35 5.25
C ARG A 80 -6.62 11.67 5.87
N ILE A 81 -7.50 12.67 5.83
CA ILE A 81 -7.20 14.03 6.28
C ILE A 81 -8.13 14.40 7.42
N TYR A 82 -7.54 14.80 8.54
CA TYR A 82 -8.24 15.21 9.75
C TYR A 82 -7.93 16.66 10.09
N GLU A 83 -8.95 17.39 10.53
CA GLU A 83 -8.82 18.72 11.15
C GLU A 83 -9.52 18.68 12.50
N GLY A 84 -8.78 18.93 13.57
CA GLY A 84 -9.22 18.51 14.89
C GLY A 84 -9.44 17.00 14.91
N SER A 85 -10.51 16.53 15.55
CA SER A 85 -10.84 15.10 15.63
C SER A 85 -11.82 14.63 14.55
N GLU A 86 -12.07 15.45 13.53
CA GLU A 86 -13.04 15.18 12.47
C GLU A 86 -12.33 14.75 11.18
N LEU A 87 -12.81 13.67 10.57
CA LEU A 87 -12.37 13.27 9.23
C LEU A 87 -12.95 14.25 8.21
N LYS A 88 -12.09 15.07 7.59
CA LYS A 88 -12.50 16.03 6.55
C LYS A 88 -12.66 15.40 5.19
N GLY A 89 -11.91 14.35 4.90
CA GLY A 89 -12.04 13.61 3.66
C GLY A 89 -10.93 12.60 3.44
N THR A 90 -11.03 11.89 2.32
CA THR A 90 -10.05 10.90 1.89
C THR A 90 -9.61 11.20 0.46
N VAL A 91 -8.34 10.90 0.18
CA VAL A 91 -7.74 10.95 -1.15
C VAL A 91 -7.46 9.52 -1.58
N PRO A 92 -7.92 9.09 -2.76
CA PRO A 92 -7.69 7.73 -3.23
C PRO A 92 -6.19 7.52 -3.56
N PRO A 93 -5.70 6.28 -3.51
CA PRO A 93 -4.45 5.94 -4.17
C PRO A 93 -4.63 6.02 -5.69
N TYR A 94 -3.53 6.21 -6.38
CA TYR A 94 -3.48 6.33 -7.83
C TYR A 94 -2.71 5.16 -8.45
N TRP A 95 -3.28 4.58 -9.50
CA TRP A 95 -2.67 3.46 -10.20
C TRP A 95 -1.28 3.82 -10.73
N SER A 96 -0.33 2.91 -10.49
CA SER A 96 1.03 2.99 -10.98
C SER A 96 1.37 1.67 -11.68
N GLU A 97 1.82 1.72 -12.93
CA GLU A 97 2.18 0.52 -13.72
C GLU A 97 3.33 -0.26 -13.08
N ARG A 98 4.23 0.45 -12.38
CA ARG A 98 5.28 -0.13 -11.54
C ARG A 98 5.32 0.61 -10.20
N VAL A 99 5.62 -0.12 -9.12
CA VAL A 99 5.57 0.42 -7.75
C VAL A 99 6.96 0.39 -7.11
N TYR A 100 7.72 1.47 -7.30
CA TYR A 100 8.92 1.73 -6.50
C TYR A 100 8.55 2.45 -5.20
N LYS A 101 8.70 1.76 -4.06
CA LYS A 101 8.16 2.26 -2.78
C LYS A 101 9.10 3.18 -2.01
N ILE A 102 10.41 2.99 -2.11
CA ILE A 102 11.42 3.74 -1.38
C ILE A 102 11.34 5.22 -1.77
N GLY A 103 11.30 6.14 -0.80
CA GLY A 103 11.21 7.59 -1.06
C GLY A 103 9.81 8.12 -1.36
N THR A 104 8.78 7.26 -1.48
CA THR A 104 7.41 7.72 -1.72
C THR A 104 6.86 8.62 -0.60
N GLY A 105 7.27 8.40 0.65
CA GLY A 105 6.92 9.26 1.77
C GLY A 105 7.49 10.67 1.62
N ASP A 106 8.75 10.80 1.21
CA ASP A 106 9.42 12.07 1.04
C ASP A 106 8.82 12.86 -0.13
N VAL A 107 8.49 12.18 -1.24
CA VAL A 107 7.79 12.78 -2.38
C VAL A 107 6.42 13.30 -1.96
N PHE A 108 5.66 12.52 -1.18
CA PHE A 108 4.37 12.95 -0.66
C PHE A 108 4.53 14.23 0.20
N SER A 109 5.42 14.18 1.19
CA SER A 109 5.62 15.29 2.14
C SER A 109 6.11 16.56 1.43
N ALA A 110 7.02 16.44 0.46
CA ALA A 110 7.53 17.57 -0.33
C ALA A 110 6.47 18.19 -1.26
N ALA A 111 5.70 17.35 -1.97
CA ALA A 111 4.61 17.83 -2.82
C ALA A 111 3.50 18.48 -2.00
N PHE A 112 3.11 17.84 -0.89
CA PHE A 112 2.11 18.38 0.04
C PHE A 112 2.54 19.73 0.60
N ALA A 113 3.80 19.86 1.07
CA ALA A 113 4.32 21.13 1.57
C ALA A 113 4.30 22.24 0.51
N THR A 114 4.64 21.92 -0.74
CA THR A 114 4.56 22.88 -1.85
C THR A 114 3.13 23.39 -2.04
N GLN A 115 2.17 22.48 -2.14
CA GLN A 115 0.78 22.81 -2.44
C GLN A 115 0.05 23.49 -1.26
N TRP A 116 0.25 23.00 -0.04
CA TRP A 116 -0.46 23.48 1.14
C TRP A 116 0.21 24.69 1.81
N ALA A 117 1.53 24.65 1.99
CA ALA A 117 2.26 25.69 2.71
C ALA A 117 2.69 26.86 1.80
N LEU A 118 3.11 26.60 0.56
CA LEU A 118 3.57 27.64 -0.36
C LEU A 118 2.45 28.19 -1.25
N GLU A 119 1.64 27.33 -1.86
CA GLU A 119 0.54 27.76 -2.74
C GLU A 119 -0.77 28.06 -2.00
N GLY A 120 -0.88 27.68 -0.72
CA GLY A 120 -2.05 27.99 0.11
C GLY A 120 -3.31 27.19 -0.25
N ARG A 121 -3.18 26.04 -0.90
CA ARG A 121 -4.31 25.17 -1.23
C ARG A 121 -4.91 24.51 0.01
N SER A 122 -6.11 23.95 -0.13
CA SER A 122 -6.73 23.13 0.91
C SER A 122 -5.89 21.87 1.17
N ALA A 123 -6.01 21.29 2.38
CA ALA A 123 -5.30 20.06 2.71
C ALA A 123 -5.71 18.88 1.80
N LEU A 124 -6.98 18.81 1.42
CA LEU A 124 -7.48 17.78 0.50
C LEU A 124 -6.87 17.92 -0.90
N ASP A 125 -6.88 19.13 -1.48
CA ASP A 125 -6.33 19.36 -2.83
C ASP A 125 -4.80 19.14 -2.87
N ALA A 126 -4.12 19.55 -1.79
CA ALA A 126 -2.68 19.34 -1.65
C ALA A 126 -2.33 17.86 -1.50
N ALA A 127 -3.10 17.09 -0.72
CA ALA A 127 -2.92 15.65 -0.56
C ALA A 127 -3.26 14.87 -1.83
N ASP A 128 -4.26 15.32 -2.61
CA ASP A 128 -4.58 14.77 -3.93
C ASP A 128 -3.40 14.91 -4.90
N THR A 129 -2.89 16.15 -5.01
CA THR A 129 -1.71 16.45 -5.83
C THR A 129 -0.50 15.63 -5.39
N ALA A 130 -0.24 15.56 -4.08
CA ALA A 130 0.85 14.75 -3.53
C ALA A 130 0.70 13.25 -3.85
N SER A 131 -0.52 12.70 -3.79
CA SER A 131 -0.78 11.30 -4.12
C SER A 131 -0.55 10.98 -5.61
N ARG A 132 -0.87 11.93 -6.50
CA ARG A 132 -0.55 11.83 -7.93
C ARG A 132 0.96 11.89 -8.19
N CYS A 133 1.69 12.78 -7.50
CA CYS A 133 3.15 12.84 -7.55
C CYS A 133 3.79 11.52 -7.09
N VAL A 134 3.25 10.91 -6.02
CA VAL A 134 3.71 9.61 -5.53
C VAL A 134 3.51 8.51 -6.58
N SER A 135 2.35 8.46 -7.22
CA SER A 135 2.09 7.49 -8.29
C SER A 135 3.06 7.65 -9.46
N GLN A 136 3.32 8.88 -9.89
CA GLN A 136 4.30 9.15 -10.94
C GLN A 136 5.73 8.79 -10.54
N TYR A 137 6.12 9.11 -9.31
CA TYR A 137 7.42 8.75 -8.78
C TYR A 137 7.60 7.24 -8.67
N ALA A 138 6.56 6.51 -8.26
CA ALA A 138 6.61 5.06 -8.12
C ALA A 138 6.97 4.35 -9.45
N GLU A 139 6.57 4.92 -10.59
CA GLU A 139 6.95 4.41 -11.92
C GLU A 139 8.30 4.93 -12.40
N THR A 140 8.52 6.24 -12.27
CA THR A 140 9.62 6.94 -12.97
C THR A 140 10.88 7.11 -12.12
N ARG A 141 10.76 6.96 -10.80
CA ARG A 141 11.78 7.28 -9.78
C ARG A 141 12.29 8.73 -9.86
N THR A 142 11.54 9.60 -10.52
CA THR A 142 11.87 11.01 -10.69
C THR A 142 10.94 11.83 -9.78
N PRO A 143 11.45 12.41 -8.69
CA PRO A 143 10.61 13.14 -7.75
C PRO A 143 10.08 14.44 -8.38
N THR A 144 8.80 14.72 -8.16
CA THR A 144 8.15 15.97 -8.54
C THR A 144 7.29 16.49 -7.39
N ALA A 145 7.21 17.81 -7.25
CA ALA A 145 6.33 18.47 -6.30
C ALA A 145 4.99 18.89 -6.92
N ASN A 146 4.85 18.76 -8.24
CA ASN A 146 3.66 19.11 -9.00
C ASN A 146 3.17 17.89 -9.78
N ALA A 147 1.84 17.72 -9.85
CA ALA A 147 1.21 16.65 -10.63
C ALA A 147 1.18 16.99 -12.14
N GLU A 148 2.33 17.38 -12.70
CA GLU A 148 2.49 17.57 -14.14
C GLU A 148 2.67 16.21 -14.82
N GLY A 149 1.81 15.89 -15.77
CA GLY A 149 1.88 14.63 -16.49
C GLY A 149 0.50 14.14 -16.98
N PRO A 150 0.45 12.90 -17.49
CA PRO A 150 -0.82 12.28 -17.87
C PRO A 150 -1.73 12.11 -16.64
N GLU A 151 -3.05 12.13 -16.89
CA GLU A 151 -4.03 11.83 -15.84
C GLU A 151 -3.76 10.46 -15.22
N ARG A 152 -3.80 10.43 -13.88
CA ARG A 152 -3.62 9.21 -13.09
C ARG A 152 -4.98 8.61 -12.75
N ARG A 153 -5.13 7.30 -12.95
CA ARG A 153 -6.36 6.57 -12.59
C ARG A 153 -6.49 6.47 -11.08
N ALA A 154 -7.48 7.16 -10.52
CA ALA A 154 -7.86 7.01 -9.11
C ALA A 154 -8.39 5.59 -8.86
N LEU A 155 -8.02 5.02 -7.71
CA LEU A 155 -8.45 3.70 -7.29
C LEU A 155 -9.43 3.86 -6.13
N HIS A 156 -10.67 3.47 -6.35
CA HIS A 156 -11.71 3.47 -5.33
C HIS A 156 -11.94 2.05 -4.86
N GLN A 157 -11.88 1.85 -3.55
CA GLN A 157 -12.16 0.55 -2.94
C GLN A 157 -13.66 0.35 -2.89
N THR A 158 -14.14 -0.75 -3.47
CA THR A 158 -15.56 -1.14 -3.52
C THR A 158 -15.86 -2.28 -2.55
N GLN A 159 -14.83 -3.00 -2.11
CA GLN A 159 -14.90 -4.15 -1.21
C GLN A 159 -13.59 -4.32 -0.42
N GLU A 160 -13.61 -5.10 0.67
CA GLU A 160 -12.41 -5.41 1.47
C GLU A 160 -11.41 -6.32 0.73
N GLY A 161 -11.93 -7.26 -0.06
CA GLY A 161 -11.19 -8.22 -0.88
C GLY A 161 -10.54 -9.38 -0.11
N LEU A 162 -10.28 -10.50 -0.78
CA LEU A 162 -9.41 -11.58 -0.30
C LEU A 162 -8.37 -11.92 -1.38
N VAL A 163 -7.09 -11.96 -1.01
CA VAL A 163 -6.02 -12.41 -1.92
C VAL A 163 -5.71 -13.88 -1.67
N TYR A 164 -5.85 -14.71 -2.69
CA TYR A 164 -5.36 -16.08 -2.66
C TYR A 164 -3.89 -16.10 -3.11
N VAL A 165 -3.01 -16.68 -2.30
CA VAL A 165 -1.56 -16.72 -2.52
C VAL A 165 -1.16 -18.11 -3.01
N ALA A 166 -1.02 -18.23 -4.32
CA ALA A 166 -0.64 -19.43 -5.05
C ALA A 166 0.88 -19.46 -5.33
N GLY A 167 1.49 -20.64 -5.25
CA GLY A 167 2.89 -20.82 -5.60
C GLY A 167 3.47 -22.14 -5.09
N PRO A 168 4.67 -22.51 -5.57
CA PRO A 168 5.34 -23.72 -5.12
C PRO A 168 5.72 -23.65 -3.64
N ILE A 169 5.78 -24.81 -2.98
CA ILE A 169 6.14 -24.95 -1.56
C ILE A 169 7.09 -26.13 -1.31
N PHE A 170 7.90 -26.48 -2.31
CA PHE A 170 8.76 -27.66 -2.28
C PHE A 170 10.13 -27.39 -1.66
N THR A 171 10.60 -26.15 -1.74
CA THR A 171 11.90 -25.72 -1.23
C THR A 171 11.77 -24.60 -0.20
N MET A 172 12.82 -24.43 0.62
CA MET A 172 12.89 -23.34 1.59
C MET A 172 12.74 -21.97 0.94
N ALA A 173 13.36 -21.76 -0.23
CA ALA A 173 13.32 -20.49 -0.95
C ALA A 173 11.89 -20.15 -1.43
N GLU A 174 11.16 -21.14 -1.92
CA GLU A 174 9.77 -20.98 -2.36
C GLU A 174 8.85 -20.66 -1.18
N ILE A 175 8.99 -21.38 -0.06
CA ILE A 175 8.22 -21.12 1.17
C ILE A 175 8.53 -19.72 1.71
N TRP A 176 9.79 -19.28 1.68
CA TRP A 176 10.17 -17.93 2.10
C TRP A 176 9.49 -16.85 1.27
N LEU A 177 9.40 -17.04 -0.05
CA LEU A 177 8.74 -16.09 -0.92
C LEU A 177 7.22 -16.06 -0.70
N ILE A 178 6.59 -17.22 -0.44
CA ILE A 178 5.18 -17.30 -0.01
C ILE A 178 4.95 -16.53 1.29
N ASN A 179 5.81 -16.72 2.28
CA ASN A 179 5.70 -16.03 3.58
C ASN A 179 5.89 -14.52 3.43
N GLU A 180 6.90 -14.09 2.66
CA GLU A 180 7.13 -12.67 2.39
C GLU A 180 5.93 -12.03 1.67
N ALA A 181 5.30 -12.73 0.73
CA ALA A 181 4.08 -12.25 0.08
C ALA A 181 2.92 -12.12 1.07
N CYS A 182 2.69 -13.14 1.90
CA CYS A 182 1.66 -13.11 2.94
C CYS A 182 1.88 -11.96 3.92
N ASP A 183 3.11 -11.77 4.40
CA ASP A 183 3.49 -10.67 5.29
C ASP A 183 3.29 -9.30 4.63
N ALA A 184 3.66 -9.17 3.36
CA ALA A 184 3.47 -7.93 2.60
C ALA A 184 1.98 -7.58 2.44
N PHE A 185 1.14 -8.57 2.12
CA PHE A 185 -0.31 -8.39 2.06
C PHE A 185 -0.92 -8.04 3.42
N ALA A 186 -0.49 -8.71 4.49
CA ALA A 186 -0.94 -8.42 5.85
C ALA A 186 -0.58 -7.00 6.29
N ARG A 187 0.62 -6.50 5.94
CA ARG A 187 1.02 -5.09 6.20
C ARG A 187 0.18 -4.07 5.42
N LEU A 188 -0.42 -4.46 4.30
CA LEU A 188 -1.39 -3.66 3.54
C LEU A 188 -2.84 -3.86 4.02
N GLY A 189 -3.04 -4.61 5.11
CA GLY A 189 -4.36 -4.90 5.67
C GLY A 189 -5.22 -5.78 4.77
N MET A 190 -4.62 -6.61 3.90
CA MET A 190 -5.36 -7.53 3.06
C MET A 190 -5.66 -8.84 3.80
N PRO A 191 -6.93 -9.29 3.78
CA PRO A 191 -7.25 -10.69 4.07
C PRO A 191 -6.56 -11.60 3.04
N ILE A 192 -5.91 -12.66 3.53
CA ILE A 192 -5.20 -13.62 2.69
C ILE A 192 -5.75 -15.03 2.88
N PHE A 193 -5.67 -15.84 1.84
CA PHE A 193 -5.74 -17.29 1.91
C PHE A 193 -4.49 -17.87 1.25
N SER A 194 -3.70 -18.61 2.00
CA SER A 194 -2.52 -19.31 1.47
C SER A 194 -2.71 -20.82 1.72
N PRO A 195 -2.74 -21.66 0.67
CA PRO A 195 -2.87 -23.12 0.82
C PRO A 195 -1.86 -23.69 1.82
N TYR A 196 -0.63 -23.18 1.78
CA TYR A 196 0.44 -23.57 2.70
C TYR A 196 0.08 -23.35 4.18
N HIS A 197 -0.51 -22.20 4.50
CA HIS A 197 -0.78 -21.79 5.88
C HIS A 197 -2.13 -22.27 6.40
N GLU A 198 -3.15 -22.25 5.55
CA GLU A 198 -4.55 -22.51 5.93
C GLU A 198 -4.93 -23.99 5.80
N VAL A 199 -4.27 -24.73 4.90
CA VAL A 199 -4.58 -26.14 4.62
C VAL A 199 -3.41 -27.04 4.96
N GLY A 200 -2.21 -26.69 4.50
CA GLY A 200 -0.98 -27.46 4.72
C GLY A 200 -0.94 -28.78 3.94
N TYR A 201 -0.07 -29.70 4.39
CA TYR A 201 0.11 -31.00 3.76
C TYR A 201 -0.95 -32.00 4.23
N GLY A 202 -1.63 -32.67 3.31
CA GLY A 202 -2.69 -33.63 3.63
C GLY A 202 -3.04 -34.57 2.48
N MET A 203 -4.11 -35.35 2.64
CA MET A 203 -4.58 -36.22 1.56
C MET A 203 -5.19 -35.37 0.44
N PRO A 204 -5.03 -35.73 -0.85
CA PRO A 204 -5.62 -34.97 -1.96
C PRO A 204 -7.14 -34.79 -1.85
N SER A 205 -7.85 -35.76 -1.26
CA SER A 205 -9.29 -35.69 -1.01
C SER A 205 -9.71 -34.62 0.00
N GLU A 206 -8.78 -34.08 0.78
CA GLU A 206 -9.01 -33.06 1.80
C GLU A 206 -8.44 -31.71 1.35
N VAL A 207 -7.23 -31.73 0.79
CA VAL A 207 -6.51 -30.53 0.33
C VAL A 207 -7.24 -29.86 -0.84
N VAL A 208 -7.55 -30.63 -1.90
CA VAL A 208 -8.14 -30.06 -3.12
C VAL A 208 -9.47 -29.35 -2.86
N PRO A 209 -10.45 -29.93 -2.12
CA PRO A 209 -11.69 -29.21 -1.81
C PRO A 209 -11.47 -27.94 -0.98
N ALA A 210 -10.49 -27.94 -0.06
CA ALA A 210 -10.20 -26.78 0.77
C ALA A 210 -9.59 -25.64 -0.06
N ASP A 211 -8.63 -25.96 -0.93
CA ASP A 211 -7.97 -24.98 -1.80
C ASP A 211 -8.95 -24.38 -2.81
N ILE A 212 -9.80 -25.21 -3.44
CA ILE A 212 -10.88 -24.74 -4.33
C ILE A 212 -11.84 -23.80 -3.59
N LYS A 213 -12.21 -24.13 -2.35
CA LYS A 213 -13.06 -23.25 -1.53
C LYS A 213 -12.36 -21.92 -1.20
N GLY A 214 -11.03 -21.93 -1.04
CA GLY A 214 -10.22 -20.72 -0.94
C GLY A 214 -10.31 -19.87 -2.20
N LEU A 215 -10.12 -20.47 -3.37
CA LEU A 215 -10.23 -19.81 -4.68
C LEU A 215 -11.61 -19.22 -4.93
N ASP A 216 -12.69 -19.95 -4.61
CA ASP A 216 -14.07 -19.49 -4.80
C ASP A 216 -14.41 -18.23 -3.99
N ARG A 217 -13.68 -17.96 -2.91
CA ARG A 217 -13.84 -16.79 -2.05
C ARG A 217 -12.89 -15.64 -2.41
N ALA A 218 -11.94 -15.88 -3.31
CA ALA A 218 -10.89 -14.93 -3.64
C ALA A 218 -11.39 -13.82 -4.56
N SER A 219 -10.97 -12.59 -4.27
CA SER A 219 -11.19 -11.42 -5.13
C SER A 219 -10.03 -11.20 -6.09
N ALA A 220 -8.84 -11.71 -5.76
CA ALA A 220 -7.70 -11.79 -6.66
C ALA A 220 -6.82 -12.99 -6.30
N VAL A 221 -6.03 -13.46 -7.27
CA VAL A 221 -5.00 -14.48 -7.07
C VAL A 221 -3.63 -13.83 -7.30
N PHE A 222 -2.74 -13.93 -6.31
CA PHE A 222 -1.32 -13.69 -6.48
C PHE A 222 -0.64 -15.04 -6.72
N ALA A 223 0.04 -15.20 -7.86
CA ALA A 223 0.64 -16.47 -8.25
C ALA A 223 2.14 -16.31 -8.50
N ILE A 224 2.97 -17.09 -7.78
CA ILE A 224 4.41 -17.19 -8.02
C ILE A 224 4.64 -18.28 -9.07
N LEU A 225 5.12 -17.91 -10.27
CA LEU A 225 5.23 -18.85 -11.40
C LEU A 225 6.63 -19.40 -11.65
N ASP A 226 7.65 -18.92 -10.93
CA ASP A 226 9.01 -19.43 -11.08
C ASP A 226 9.02 -20.95 -10.77
N GLY A 227 9.51 -21.75 -11.72
CA GLY A 227 9.50 -23.22 -11.61
C GLY A 227 8.30 -23.92 -12.27
N CYS A 228 7.27 -23.19 -12.72
CA CYS A 228 6.11 -23.74 -13.44
C CYS A 228 5.41 -24.89 -12.71
N ASP A 229 5.17 -24.73 -11.41
CA ASP A 229 4.45 -25.72 -10.62
C ASP A 229 3.06 -26.01 -11.20
N ALA A 230 2.75 -27.30 -11.38
CA ALA A 230 1.51 -27.74 -12.00
C ALA A 230 0.28 -27.41 -11.12
N GLY A 231 0.44 -27.43 -9.79
CA GLY A 231 -0.63 -27.04 -8.85
C GLY A 231 -0.98 -25.56 -9.02
N THR A 232 0.04 -24.71 -8.95
CA THR A 232 -0.09 -23.26 -9.16
C THR A 232 -0.71 -22.93 -10.52
N LEU A 233 -0.30 -23.60 -11.61
CA LEU A 233 -0.88 -23.40 -12.93
C LEU A 233 -2.35 -23.83 -13.00
N PHE A 234 -2.74 -24.88 -12.27
CA PHE A 234 -4.14 -25.29 -12.16
C PHE A 234 -4.97 -24.22 -11.45
N GLU A 235 -4.48 -23.67 -10.34
CA GLU A 235 -5.13 -22.60 -9.58
C GLU A 235 -5.29 -21.33 -10.44
N VAL A 236 -4.25 -20.94 -11.17
CA VAL A 236 -4.28 -19.83 -12.14
C VAL A 236 -5.33 -20.08 -13.23
N GLY A 237 -5.37 -21.28 -13.80
CA GLY A 237 -6.35 -21.64 -14.82
C GLY A 237 -7.78 -21.59 -14.29
N TYR A 238 -8.01 -22.05 -13.05
CA TYR A 238 -9.31 -21.96 -12.37
C TYR A 238 -9.73 -20.49 -12.18
N ALA A 239 -8.84 -19.67 -11.62
CA ALA A 239 -9.09 -18.25 -11.40
C ALA A 239 -9.39 -17.51 -12.71
N ALA A 240 -8.60 -17.78 -13.75
CA ALA A 240 -8.80 -17.22 -15.08
C ALA A 240 -10.19 -17.57 -15.63
N ARG A 241 -10.60 -18.84 -15.51
CA ARG A 241 -11.92 -19.32 -15.94
C ARG A 241 -13.07 -18.68 -15.17
N CYS A 242 -12.87 -18.37 -13.89
CA CYS A 242 -13.86 -17.72 -13.03
C CYS A 242 -13.89 -16.18 -13.17
N GLY A 243 -12.99 -15.60 -13.97
CA GLY A 243 -12.87 -14.16 -14.13
C GLY A 243 -12.21 -13.46 -12.93
N ILE A 244 -11.60 -14.21 -12.02
CA ILE A 244 -10.84 -13.67 -10.90
C ILE A 244 -9.53 -13.11 -11.46
N PRO A 245 -9.14 -11.86 -11.16
CA PRO A 245 -7.87 -11.30 -11.62
C PRO A 245 -6.69 -12.07 -11.03
N VAL A 246 -5.72 -12.41 -11.90
CA VAL A 246 -4.49 -13.10 -11.54
C VAL A 246 -3.31 -12.15 -11.70
N ILE A 247 -2.50 -12.01 -10.66
CA ILE A 247 -1.24 -11.28 -10.68
C ILE A 247 -0.14 -12.33 -10.60
N ALA A 248 0.49 -12.60 -11.74
CA ALA A 248 1.55 -13.56 -11.91
C ALA A 248 2.91 -12.90 -11.69
N PHE A 249 3.56 -13.24 -10.58
CA PHE A 249 4.92 -12.86 -10.27
C PHE A 249 5.90 -13.92 -10.78
N SER A 250 6.84 -13.51 -11.63
CA SER A 250 7.92 -14.38 -12.11
C SER A 250 9.12 -13.54 -12.51
N GLN A 251 10.30 -13.91 -12.00
CA GLN A 251 11.54 -13.20 -12.32
C GLN A 251 12.38 -13.91 -13.38
N ASN A 252 12.10 -15.19 -13.64
CA ASN A 252 12.81 -15.97 -14.65
C ASN A 252 11.86 -16.82 -15.50
N PRO A 253 10.84 -16.22 -16.15
CA PRO A 253 9.93 -16.97 -16.99
C PRO A 253 10.58 -17.34 -18.32
N LYS A 254 10.30 -18.54 -18.83
CA LYS A 254 10.45 -18.78 -20.28
C LYS A 254 9.21 -18.23 -20.97
N SER A 255 9.39 -17.60 -22.12
CA SER A 255 8.26 -17.01 -22.87
C SER A 255 7.17 -18.03 -23.21
N SER A 256 7.54 -19.30 -23.44
CA SER A 256 6.60 -20.41 -23.66
C SER A 256 5.64 -20.62 -22.49
N ASP A 257 6.15 -20.46 -21.27
CA ASP A 257 5.44 -20.79 -20.04
C ASP A 257 4.35 -19.74 -19.73
N LEU A 258 4.53 -18.52 -20.26
CA LEU A 258 3.62 -17.40 -20.09
C LEU A 258 2.54 -17.30 -21.17
N THR A 259 2.51 -18.19 -22.17
CA THR A 259 1.63 -18.07 -23.35
C THR A 259 0.16 -17.89 -22.97
N MET A 260 -0.35 -18.74 -22.08
CA MET A 260 -1.75 -18.70 -21.65
C MET A 260 -2.05 -17.47 -20.80
N LEU A 261 -1.13 -17.07 -19.91
CA LEU A 261 -1.28 -15.87 -19.08
C LEU A 261 -1.30 -14.60 -19.93
N THR A 262 -0.36 -14.48 -20.87
CA THR A 262 -0.25 -13.33 -21.78
C THR A 262 -1.48 -13.18 -22.67
N GLY A 263 -2.09 -14.30 -23.07
CA GLY A 263 -3.33 -14.31 -23.86
C GLY A 263 -4.61 -14.12 -23.06
N SER A 264 -4.56 -14.12 -21.73
CA SER A 264 -5.74 -14.03 -20.85
C SER A 264 -5.97 -12.59 -20.39
N PRO A 265 -7.18 -12.03 -20.56
CA PRO A 265 -7.44 -10.60 -20.32
C PRO A 265 -7.40 -10.20 -18.82
N ASN A 266 -7.54 -11.16 -17.91
CA ASN A 266 -7.53 -10.95 -16.46
C ASN A 266 -6.23 -11.44 -15.79
N CYS A 267 -5.19 -11.71 -16.57
CA CYS A 267 -3.88 -12.12 -16.06
C CYS A 267 -2.86 -11.00 -16.29
N PHE A 268 -2.22 -10.55 -15.21
CA PHE A 268 -1.22 -9.49 -15.21
C PHE A 268 0.12 -10.10 -14.80
N ILE A 269 1.16 -9.93 -15.62
CA ILE A 269 2.47 -10.53 -15.39
C ILE A 269 3.44 -9.42 -14.99
N THR A 270 4.24 -9.65 -13.94
CA THR A 270 5.29 -8.72 -13.52
C THR A 270 6.49 -9.45 -12.91
N ASP A 271 7.67 -8.86 -13.09
CA ASP A 271 8.94 -9.31 -12.50
C ASP A 271 9.30 -8.57 -11.20
N ASP A 272 8.42 -7.66 -10.78
CA ASP A 272 8.61 -6.75 -9.68
C ASP A 272 7.70 -7.12 -8.50
N PHE A 273 8.30 -7.61 -7.43
CA PHE A 273 7.56 -8.12 -6.28
C PHE A 273 6.66 -7.05 -5.66
N THR A 274 7.17 -5.84 -5.44
CA THR A 274 6.38 -4.74 -4.86
C THR A 274 5.20 -4.37 -5.76
N THR A 275 5.42 -4.28 -7.08
CA THR A 275 4.33 -4.04 -8.04
C THR A 275 3.28 -5.13 -7.97
N ALA A 276 3.69 -6.40 -7.92
CA ALA A 276 2.79 -7.54 -7.85
C ALA A 276 1.90 -7.49 -6.59
N ILE A 277 2.48 -7.20 -5.43
CA ILE A 277 1.74 -7.05 -4.18
C ILE A 277 0.70 -5.92 -4.29
N TYR A 278 1.11 -4.72 -4.73
CA TYR A 278 0.18 -3.58 -4.83
C TYR A 278 -0.91 -3.80 -5.87
N HIS A 279 -0.59 -4.37 -7.03
CA HIS A 279 -1.59 -4.68 -8.07
C HIS A 279 -2.60 -5.71 -7.57
N ALA A 280 -2.16 -6.76 -6.87
CA ALA A 280 -3.06 -7.74 -6.27
C ALA A 280 -3.97 -7.11 -5.21
N THR A 281 -3.42 -6.27 -4.34
CA THR A 281 -4.21 -5.50 -3.36
C THR A 281 -5.26 -4.61 -4.03
N TRP A 282 -4.87 -3.85 -5.05
CA TRP A 282 -5.78 -2.92 -5.74
C TRP A 282 -6.85 -3.63 -6.56
N LEU A 283 -6.53 -4.76 -7.19
CA LEU A 283 -7.50 -5.54 -7.97
C LEU A 283 -8.45 -6.33 -7.06
N ALA A 284 -7.97 -6.83 -5.92
CA ALA A 284 -8.82 -7.53 -4.95
C ALA A 284 -9.90 -6.62 -4.33
N ARG A 285 -9.69 -5.30 -4.31
CA ARG A 285 -10.60 -4.31 -3.71
C ARG A 285 -11.49 -3.58 -4.72
N GLN A 286 -11.50 -4.00 -5.98
CA GLN A 286 -12.32 -3.41 -7.06
C GLN A 286 -13.57 -4.22 -7.36
#